data_AF-A0A7R8D6E5-F1
#
_entry.id   AF-A0A7R8D6E5-F1
#
_cell.length_a   1.000
_cell.length_b   1.000
_cell.length_c   1.000
_cell.angle_alpha   90.00
_cell.angle_beta   90.00
_cell.angle_gamma   90.00
#
_symmetry.space_group_name_H-M   'P 1'
#
loop_
_entity.id
_entity.type
_entity.pdbx_description
1 polymer ?
#
loop_
_entity_poly.entity_id
_entity_poly.type
_entity_poly.pdbx_seq_one_letter_code
_entity_poly.pdbx_strand_id
1 'polypeptide(L)'
;MKVIIQISILSALILGVFGGFENICKNTLATCTKDEVRCMSPAYYFQCSQACGCTDSCLDPSADCLNESDICLKEDERRRCPRFCGACEGCNNLVHNDICDKNIHRCSEYNVRYLCAQTCGKCSKSCRNKLAADDVCNTFHKYGYCSRTSQYSKIMNEVCHGTCTSGCRNNINP
;
A
#
# COMPACT_ATOMS: atom_id res chain seq x y z
N MET A 1 43.80 19.71 48.58
CA MET A 1 42.37 19.37 48.72
C MET A 1 41.92 18.66 47.45
N LYS A 2 41.31 17.49 47.60
CA LYS A 2 41.12 16.48 46.53
C LYS A 2 40.00 16.88 45.57
N VAL A 3 40.33 16.75 44.28
CA VAL A 3 39.47 16.78 43.10
C VAL A 3 38.58 15.54 43.08
N ILE A 4 37.25 15.69 43.00
CA ILE A 4 36.37 14.72 42.31
C ILE A 4 35.20 15.50 41.69
N ILE A 5 35.35 15.85 40.41
CA ILE A 5 34.25 16.18 39.51
C ILE A 5 33.78 14.83 38.95
N GLN A 6 32.61 14.35 39.37
CA GLN A 6 31.94 13.20 38.73
C GLN A 6 30.69 13.69 38.01
N ILE A 7 30.92 14.01 36.74
CA ILE A 7 29.93 14.18 35.68
C ILE A 7 29.16 12.86 35.54
N SER A 8 27.91 12.83 36.03
CA SER A 8 26.98 11.72 35.78
C SER A 8 26.29 11.93 34.43
N ILE A 9 27.03 11.65 33.35
CA ILE A 9 26.50 11.41 32.01
C ILE A 9 26.29 9.89 31.88
N LEU A 10 25.37 9.49 31.00
CA LEU A 10 24.96 8.11 30.64
C LEU A 10 23.91 7.46 31.55
N SER A 11 22.63 7.83 31.36
CA SER A 11 21.49 6.91 31.46
C SER A 11 20.25 7.52 30.80
N ALA A 12 20.22 7.55 29.46
CA ALA A 12 19.01 7.49 28.61
C ALA A 12 19.37 7.70 27.11
N LEU A 13 20.48 7.12 26.64
CA LEU A 13 20.76 6.96 25.20
C LEU A 13 20.33 5.55 24.78
N ILE A 14 19.03 5.25 24.92
CA ILE A 14 18.34 4.18 24.18
C ILE A 14 16.93 4.67 23.85
N LEU A 15 16.81 5.77 23.12
CA LEU A 15 15.71 5.95 22.16
C LEU A 15 16.16 5.40 20.81
N GLY A 16 16.71 4.18 20.83
CA GLY A 16 16.86 3.33 19.67
C GLY A 16 15.68 2.38 19.64
N VAL A 17 14.48 2.89 19.37
CA VAL A 17 13.35 2.04 18.99
C VAL A 17 13.00 2.45 17.59
N PHE A 18 13.49 1.64 16.66
CA PHE A 18 13.06 1.51 15.28
C PHE A 18 11.69 2.14 15.06
N GLY A 19 11.65 3.28 14.36
CA GLY A 19 10.43 3.79 13.74
C GLY A 19 10.02 2.82 12.63
N GLY A 20 9.59 1.61 13.02
CA GLY A 20 8.80 0.76 12.17
C GLY A 20 7.51 1.50 11.94
N PHE A 21 7.16 1.73 10.68
CA PHE A 21 5.83 2.17 10.33
C PHE A 21 4.87 1.09 10.88
N GLU A 22 4.16 1.41 11.96
CA GLU A 22 3.14 0.53 12.51
C GLU A 22 1.98 0.48 11.52
N ASN A 23 2.12 -0.39 10.52
CA ASN A 23 1.08 -0.76 9.57
C ASN A 23 0.06 -1.64 10.29
N ILE A 24 -0.63 -1.05 11.27
CA ILE A 24 -1.58 -1.72 12.16
C ILE A 24 -2.96 -1.12 11.96
N CYS A 25 -3.98 -1.97 11.92
CA CYS A 25 -5.39 -1.54 11.93
C CYS A 25 -5.71 -0.80 13.23
N LYS A 26 -5.96 0.50 13.15
CA LYS A 26 -6.27 1.34 14.32
C LYS A 26 -7.19 2.49 13.95
N ASN A 27 -8.08 2.84 14.89
CA ASN A 27 -8.79 4.10 14.87
C ASN A 27 -7.94 5.18 15.56
N THR A 28 -7.64 6.26 14.86
CA THR A 28 -6.94 7.43 15.40
C THR A 28 -7.92 8.52 15.87
N LEU A 29 -9.19 8.44 15.44
CA LEU A 29 -10.26 9.31 15.91
C LEU A 29 -11.25 8.55 16.81
N ALA A 30 -11.76 9.22 17.85
CA ALA A 30 -12.81 8.69 18.71
C ALA A 30 -14.18 8.58 18.01
N THR A 31 -14.37 9.31 16.92
CA THR A 31 -15.61 9.38 16.13
C THR A 31 -15.66 8.36 14.98
N CYS A 32 -14.72 7.41 14.97
CA CYS A 32 -14.70 6.36 13.96
C CYS A 32 -15.90 5.43 14.13
N THR A 33 -16.67 5.29 13.05
CA THR A 33 -17.83 4.42 12.97
C THR A 33 -17.77 3.64 11.66
N LYS A 34 -18.32 2.43 11.67
CA LYS A 34 -18.54 1.69 10.43
C LYS A 34 -19.54 2.47 9.58
N ASP A 35 -19.11 2.94 8.40
CA ASP A 35 -19.93 3.75 7.50
C ASP A 35 -19.62 3.39 6.05
N GLU A 36 -20.65 3.07 5.28
CA GLU A 36 -20.52 2.51 3.94
C GLU A 36 -19.88 3.47 2.93
N VAL A 37 -20.09 4.77 3.11
CA VAL A 37 -19.62 5.81 2.20
C VAL A 37 -18.27 6.34 2.67
N ARG A 38 -18.16 6.67 3.95
CA ARG A 38 -16.94 7.25 4.53
C ARG A 38 -15.80 6.25 4.51
N CYS A 39 -16.05 4.96 4.76
CA CYS A 39 -14.99 3.95 4.67
C CYS A 39 -14.41 3.79 3.27
N MET A 40 -15.07 4.28 2.21
CA MET A 40 -14.50 4.32 0.86
C MET A 40 -13.62 5.56 0.61
N SER A 41 -13.64 6.56 1.49
CA SER A 41 -12.74 7.72 1.41
C SER A 41 -11.39 7.36 2.04
N PRO A 42 -10.26 7.44 1.30
CA PRO A 42 -8.94 7.17 1.88
C PRO A 42 -8.66 8.02 3.13
N ALA A 43 -9.01 9.31 3.12
CA ALA A 43 -8.80 10.21 4.24
C ALA A 43 -9.50 9.72 5.53
N TYR A 44 -10.69 9.13 5.40
CA TYR A 44 -11.39 8.55 6.54
C TYR A 44 -10.88 7.15 6.88
N TYR A 45 -10.67 6.29 5.88
CA TYR A 45 -10.18 4.92 6.08
C TYR A 45 -8.87 4.90 6.87
N PHE A 46 -7.86 5.70 6.51
CA PHE A 46 -6.59 5.69 7.21
C PHE A 46 -6.68 6.23 8.65
N GLN A 47 -7.72 6.99 8.98
CA GLN A 47 -8.00 7.43 10.35
C GLN A 47 -8.88 6.44 11.14
N CYS A 48 -9.67 5.63 10.44
CA CYS A 48 -10.71 4.78 11.01
C CYS A 48 -10.64 3.33 10.53
N SER A 49 -9.44 2.85 10.22
CA SER A 49 -9.22 1.57 9.53
C SER A 49 -9.84 0.40 10.27
N GLN A 50 -9.73 0.38 11.61
CA GLN A 50 -10.33 -0.66 12.45
C GLN A 50 -11.87 -0.62 12.40
N ALA A 51 -12.49 0.56 12.50
CA ALA A 51 -13.95 0.70 12.37
C ALA A 51 -14.47 0.32 10.97
N CYS A 52 -13.63 0.53 9.95
CA CYS A 52 -13.95 0.14 8.58
C CYS A 52 -13.76 -1.35 8.30
N GLY A 53 -13.14 -2.13 9.18
CA GLY A 53 -13.01 -3.58 9.06
C GLY A 53 -11.64 -4.09 8.64
N CYS A 54 -10.59 -3.29 8.81
CA CYS A 54 -9.23 -3.70 8.58
C CYS A 54 -8.85 -4.90 9.48
N THR A 55 -8.32 -5.95 8.86
CA THR A 55 -7.83 -7.16 9.55
C THR A 55 -6.48 -7.67 9.05
N ASP A 56 -5.90 -7.04 8.02
CA ASP A 56 -4.73 -7.54 7.31
C ASP A 56 -3.43 -6.89 7.80
N SER A 57 -2.29 -7.53 7.55
CA SER A 57 -0.96 -6.98 7.80
C SER A 57 -0.40 -6.21 6.62
N CYS A 58 -0.93 -6.43 5.40
CA CYS A 58 -0.54 -5.60 4.26
C CYS A 58 -1.36 -4.32 4.18
N LEU A 59 -0.86 -3.31 4.90
CA LEU A 59 -1.45 -1.98 5.01
C LEU A 59 -0.42 -0.93 4.62
N ASP A 60 -0.94 0.17 4.07
CA ASP A 60 -0.19 1.41 3.97
C ASP A 60 -0.45 2.27 5.24
N PRO A 61 0.50 3.11 5.67
CA PRO A 61 0.38 3.88 6.90
C PRO A 61 -0.50 5.13 6.79
N SER A 62 -0.68 5.67 5.57
CA SER A 62 -1.47 6.88 5.35
C SER A 62 -1.98 6.97 3.92
N ALA A 63 -2.91 7.92 3.69
CA ALA A 63 -3.40 8.27 2.36
C ALA A 63 -2.30 8.82 1.44
N ASP A 64 -1.18 9.29 2.00
CA ASP A 64 -0.08 9.86 1.22
C ASP A 64 0.56 8.82 0.29
N CYS A 65 0.51 7.53 0.68
CA CYS A 65 0.93 6.43 -0.18
C CYS A 65 0.18 6.39 -1.51
N LEU A 66 -1.00 7.01 -1.62
CA LEU A 66 -1.82 7.00 -2.82
C LEU A 66 -1.55 8.18 -3.76
N ASN A 67 -0.72 9.16 -3.35
CA ASN A 67 -0.54 10.41 -4.09
C ASN A 67 0.47 10.30 -5.24
N GLU A 68 1.57 9.56 -5.03
CA GLU A 68 2.71 9.56 -5.95
C GLU A 68 3.18 8.14 -6.23
N SER A 69 3.17 7.73 -7.50
CA SER A 69 3.53 6.35 -7.88
C SER A 69 5.04 6.08 -7.89
N ASP A 70 5.86 7.11 -8.06
CA ASP A 70 7.32 7.00 -8.15
C ASP A 70 7.97 6.61 -6.81
N ILE A 71 7.25 6.79 -5.69
CA ILE A 71 7.65 6.26 -4.38
C ILE A 71 7.96 4.75 -4.46
N CYS A 72 7.27 4.01 -5.33
CA CYS A 72 7.47 2.57 -5.48
C CYS A 72 8.82 2.17 -6.11
N LEU A 73 9.52 3.13 -6.73
CA LEU A 73 10.86 2.93 -7.28
C LEU A 73 11.95 2.98 -6.20
N LYS A 74 11.67 3.63 -5.06
CA LYS A 74 12.59 3.74 -3.92
C LYS A 74 12.31 2.61 -2.94
N GLU A 75 13.33 1.86 -2.54
CA GLU A 75 13.15 0.66 -1.71
C GLU A 75 12.54 0.98 -0.34
N ASP A 76 13.01 2.03 0.34
CA ASP A 76 12.50 2.44 1.65
C ASP A 76 11.03 2.86 1.59
N GLU A 77 10.67 3.65 0.58
CA GLU A 77 9.28 4.10 0.39
C GLU A 77 8.37 2.95 -0.05
N ARG A 78 8.84 2.03 -0.88
CA ARG A 78 8.10 0.82 -1.22
C ARG A 78 7.82 -0.05 0.00
N ARG A 79 8.76 -0.13 0.94
CA ARG A 79 8.55 -0.84 2.22
C ARG A 79 7.59 -0.10 3.14
N ARG A 80 7.58 1.24 3.08
CA ARG A 80 6.64 2.09 3.81
C ARG A 80 5.21 1.97 3.28
N CYS A 81 5.03 1.91 1.96
CA CYS A 81 3.73 1.79 1.28
C CYS A 81 3.59 0.43 0.57
N PRO A 82 3.64 -0.70 1.31
CA PRO A 82 3.80 -2.02 0.72
C PRO A 82 2.59 -2.45 -0.12
N ARG A 83 1.38 -1.97 0.22
CA ARG A 83 0.17 -2.37 -0.50
C ARG A 83 0.03 -1.59 -1.79
N PHE A 84 0.12 -0.26 -1.72
CA PHE A 84 0.08 0.60 -2.90
C PHE A 84 1.15 0.19 -3.92
N CYS A 85 2.37 -0.06 -3.43
CA CYS A 85 3.51 -0.45 -4.25
C CYS A 85 3.60 -1.95 -4.60
N GLY A 86 2.61 -2.76 -4.20
CA GLY A 86 2.59 -4.19 -4.55
C GLY A 86 3.76 -4.99 -4.00
N ALA A 87 4.39 -4.53 -2.91
CA ALA A 87 5.41 -5.26 -2.15
C ALA A 87 4.82 -6.42 -1.33
N CYS A 88 3.49 -6.46 -1.22
CA CYS A 88 2.71 -7.59 -0.74
C CYS A 88 1.69 -8.01 -1.82
N GLU A 89 0.92 -9.08 -1.56
CA GLU A 89 -0.12 -9.53 -2.49
C GLU A 89 -1.26 -8.51 -2.66
N GLY A 90 -1.71 -7.88 -1.57
CA GLY A 90 -2.70 -6.81 -1.57
C GLY A 90 -4.07 -7.22 -2.14
N CYS A 91 -4.45 -8.49 -1.95
CA CYS A 91 -5.60 -9.10 -2.61
C CYS A 91 -6.88 -9.12 -1.78
N ASN A 92 -6.75 -8.99 -0.47
CA ASN A 92 -7.86 -8.94 0.48
C ASN A 92 -8.60 -7.61 0.40
N ASN A 93 -9.85 -7.57 0.87
CA ASN A 93 -10.49 -6.30 1.20
C ASN A 93 -9.86 -5.71 2.48
N LEU A 94 -9.68 -4.39 2.49
CA LEU A 94 -9.27 -3.59 3.65
C LEU A 94 -10.46 -3.10 4.47
N VAL A 95 -11.61 -3.01 3.81
CA VAL A 95 -12.89 -2.63 4.40
C VAL A 95 -13.73 -3.89 4.52
N HIS A 96 -14.68 -3.93 5.46
CA HIS A 96 -15.61 -5.02 5.61
C HIS A 96 -16.26 -5.44 4.29
N ASN A 97 -16.36 -6.76 4.07
CA ASN A 97 -16.91 -7.32 2.84
C ASN A 97 -18.32 -6.81 2.51
N ASP A 98 -19.19 -6.66 3.52
CA ASP A 98 -20.56 -6.14 3.29
C ASP A 98 -20.57 -4.69 2.76
N ILE A 99 -19.57 -3.88 3.10
CA ILE A 99 -19.42 -2.55 2.52
C ILE A 99 -18.87 -2.65 1.09
N CYS A 100 -17.88 -3.52 0.86
CA CYS A 100 -17.32 -3.74 -0.47
C CYS A 100 -18.36 -4.27 -1.46
N ASP A 101 -19.20 -5.21 -1.05
CA ASP A 101 -20.25 -5.80 -1.90
C ASP A 101 -21.28 -4.75 -2.33
N LYS A 102 -21.64 -3.82 -1.43
CA LYS A 102 -22.51 -2.68 -1.75
C LYS A 102 -21.86 -1.68 -2.72
N ASN A 103 -20.53 -1.63 -2.76
CA ASN A 103 -19.77 -0.73 -3.62
C ASN A 103 -19.16 -1.41 -4.87
N ILE A 104 -19.54 -2.65 -5.20
CA ILE A 104 -18.97 -3.40 -6.33
C ILE A 104 -19.14 -2.67 -7.68
N HIS A 105 -20.25 -1.94 -7.85
CA HIS A 105 -20.52 -1.15 -9.04
C HIS A 105 -19.56 0.03 -9.23
N ARG A 106 -18.76 0.36 -8.21
CA ARG A 106 -17.75 1.44 -8.19
C ARG A 106 -16.32 0.92 -8.34
N CYS A 107 -16.12 -0.36 -8.68
CA CYS A 107 -14.77 -0.93 -8.81
C CYS A 107 -13.88 -0.30 -9.91
N SER A 108 -14.43 0.57 -10.77
CA SER A 108 -13.65 1.43 -11.66
C SER A 108 -12.99 2.61 -10.94
N GLU A 109 -13.50 3.00 -9.76
CA GLU A 109 -12.90 4.05 -8.93
C GLU A 109 -11.66 3.52 -8.23
N TYR A 110 -10.58 4.31 -8.28
CA TYR A 110 -9.27 3.94 -7.77
C TYR A 110 -9.28 3.52 -6.29
N ASN A 111 -9.89 4.33 -5.44
CA ASN A 111 -10.01 4.09 -3.99
C ASN A 111 -10.83 2.83 -3.69
N VAL A 112 -11.93 2.59 -4.41
CA VAL A 112 -12.75 1.39 -4.23
C VAL A 112 -11.96 0.16 -4.65
N ARG A 113 -11.26 0.20 -5.79
CA ARG A 113 -10.42 -0.90 -6.26
C ARG A 113 -9.26 -1.21 -5.30
N TYR A 114 -8.70 -0.19 -4.66
CA TYR A 114 -7.64 -0.33 -3.66
C TYR A 114 -8.16 -0.95 -2.34
N LEU A 115 -9.26 -0.41 -1.81
CA LEU A 115 -9.86 -0.81 -0.53
C LEU A 115 -10.61 -2.15 -0.63
N CYS A 116 -11.20 -2.46 -1.77
CA CYS A 116 -12.02 -3.65 -2.02
C CYS A 116 -11.41 -4.56 -3.08
N ALA A 117 -10.08 -4.74 -3.03
CA ALA A 117 -9.32 -5.46 -4.04
C ALA A 117 -9.85 -6.89 -4.32
N GLN A 118 -10.35 -7.59 -3.29
CA GLN A 118 -10.91 -8.93 -3.43
C GLN A 118 -12.24 -8.87 -4.17
N THR A 119 -13.17 -8.05 -3.71
CA THR A 119 -14.51 -7.90 -4.30
C THR A 119 -14.43 -7.37 -5.73
N CYS A 120 -13.49 -6.47 -6.01
CA CYS A 120 -13.23 -5.96 -7.36
C CYS A 120 -12.42 -6.93 -8.25
N GLY A 121 -12.13 -8.14 -7.78
CA GLY A 121 -11.51 -9.19 -8.60
C GLY A 121 -10.06 -8.91 -9.01
N LYS A 122 -9.34 -8.03 -8.30
CA LYS A 122 -7.96 -7.63 -8.64
C LYS A 122 -7.00 -8.83 -8.75
N CYS A 123 -7.25 -9.87 -7.95
CA CYS A 123 -6.39 -11.05 -7.87
C CYS A 123 -6.94 -12.30 -8.55
N SER A 124 -7.96 -12.14 -9.40
CA SER A 124 -8.58 -13.26 -10.13
C SER A 124 -7.69 -13.84 -11.25
N LYS A 125 -6.61 -13.15 -11.64
CA LYS A 125 -5.73 -13.53 -12.76
C LYS A 125 -4.30 -13.78 -12.29
N SER A 126 -3.66 -14.81 -12.84
CA SER A 126 -2.22 -15.08 -12.66
C SER A 126 -1.36 -13.98 -13.30
N CYS A 127 -1.76 -13.51 -14.48
CA CYS A 127 -1.15 -12.40 -15.21
C CYS A 127 -1.69 -11.04 -14.73
N ARG A 128 -1.41 -10.67 -13.48
CA ARG A 128 -1.86 -9.40 -12.88
C ARG A 128 -0.72 -8.45 -12.56
N ASN A 129 -1.05 -7.17 -12.41
CA ASN A 129 -0.19 -6.23 -11.71
C ASN A 129 -0.56 -6.24 -10.20
N LYS A 130 0.47 -6.09 -9.35
CA LYS A 130 0.31 -5.98 -7.90
C LYS A 130 0.05 -4.55 -7.43
N LEU A 131 0.55 -3.56 -8.17
CA LEU A 131 0.29 -2.13 -7.90
C LEU A 131 -1.21 -1.84 -7.76
N ALA A 132 -1.54 -0.82 -6.99
CA ALA A 132 -2.93 -0.40 -6.77
C ALA A 132 -3.71 -0.15 -8.07
N ALA A 133 -3.02 0.38 -9.10
CA ALA A 133 -3.61 0.64 -10.41
C ALA A 133 -2.70 0.25 -11.57
N ASP A 134 -3.31 -0.21 -12.66
CA ASP A 134 -2.64 -0.74 -13.85
C ASP A 134 -2.04 0.37 -14.73
N ASP A 135 -2.59 1.58 -14.68
CA ASP A 135 -2.12 2.77 -15.38
C ASP A 135 -0.69 3.16 -14.97
N VAL A 136 -0.34 2.98 -13.69
CA VAL A 136 1.02 3.14 -13.17
C VAL A 136 1.97 2.17 -13.87
N CYS A 137 1.60 0.89 -13.95
CA CYS A 137 2.40 -0.12 -14.64
C CYS A 137 2.55 0.18 -16.14
N ASN A 138 1.48 0.65 -16.79
CA ASN A 138 1.52 1.07 -18.19
C ASN A 138 2.46 2.26 -18.40
N THR A 139 2.48 3.20 -17.46
CA THR A 139 3.37 4.37 -17.49
C THR A 139 4.83 3.95 -17.31
N PHE A 140 5.13 3.11 -16.32
CA PHE A 140 6.47 2.56 -16.10
C PHE A 140 6.97 1.72 -17.27
N HIS A 141 6.08 0.97 -17.92
CA HIS A 141 6.42 0.25 -19.14
C HIS A 141 6.82 1.19 -20.27
N LYS A 142 6.08 2.29 -20.49
CA LYS A 142 6.41 3.33 -21.49
C LYS A 142 7.75 4.01 -21.21
N TYR A 143 8.11 4.21 -19.94
CA TYR A 143 9.44 4.69 -19.54
C TYR A 143 10.56 3.66 -19.69
N GLY A 144 10.24 2.46 -20.18
CA GLY A 144 11.22 1.40 -20.40
C GLY A 144 11.65 0.67 -19.13
N TYR A 145 10.93 0.84 -18.01
CA TYR A 145 11.33 0.25 -16.73
C TYR A 145 11.16 -1.27 -16.69
N CYS A 146 10.37 -1.86 -17.60
CA CYS A 146 10.32 -3.31 -17.77
C CYS A 146 11.54 -3.87 -18.55
N SER A 147 12.33 -3.03 -19.23
CA SER A 147 13.49 -3.47 -20.03
C SER A 147 14.57 -4.06 -19.12
N ARG A 148 15.21 -5.15 -19.53
CA ARG A 148 16.32 -5.77 -18.77
C ARG A 148 17.49 -4.82 -18.50
N THR A 149 17.64 -3.77 -19.29
CA THR A 149 18.67 -2.73 -19.12
C THR A 149 18.32 -1.68 -18.07
N SER A 150 17.07 -1.61 -17.62
CA SER A 150 16.66 -0.69 -16.56
C SER A 150 17.07 -1.22 -15.19
N GLN A 151 17.55 -0.33 -14.32
CA GLN A 151 17.80 -0.64 -12.91
C GLN A 151 16.53 -1.05 -12.15
N TYR A 152 15.34 -0.66 -12.64
CA TYR A 152 14.06 -0.98 -12.03
C TYR A 152 13.44 -2.27 -12.59
N SER A 153 14.10 -2.93 -13.56
CA SER A 153 13.55 -4.06 -14.30
C SER A 153 13.10 -5.20 -13.41
N LYS A 154 13.91 -5.58 -12.43
CA LYS A 154 13.59 -6.67 -11.50
C LYS A 154 12.29 -6.39 -10.76
N ILE A 155 12.19 -5.23 -10.10
CA ILE A 155 11.00 -4.89 -9.32
C ILE A 155 9.77 -4.69 -10.23
N MET A 156 9.93 -4.06 -11.39
CA MET A 156 8.81 -3.86 -12.32
C MET A 156 8.28 -5.19 -12.89
N ASN A 157 9.14 -6.15 -13.19
CA ASN A 157 8.67 -7.47 -13.63
C ASN A 157 7.92 -8.25 -12.53
N GLU A 158 8.17 -7.92 -11.26
CA GLU A 158 7.47 -8.49 -10.11
C GLU A 158 6.13 -7.79 -9.85
N VAL A 159 6.14 -6.46 -9.68
CA VAL A 159 4.94 -5.70 -9.29
C VAL A 159 4.05 -5.34 -10.48
N CYS A 160 4.61 -5.28 -11.69
CA CYS A 160 3.90 -5.04 -12.94
C CYS A 160 3.98 -6.26 -13.86
N HIS A 161 3.92 -7.47 -13.29
CA HIS A 161 4.07 -8.72 -14.02
C HIS A 161 3.17 -8.82 -15.25
N GLY A 162 1.90 -8.45 -15.10
CA GLY A 162 0.92 -8.41 -16.18
C GLY A 162 1.38 -7.53 -17.36
N THR A 163 1.88 -6.33 -17.06
CA THR A 163 2.31 -5.36 -18.08
C THR A 163 3.72 -5.65 -18.63
N CYS A 164 4.65 -6.14 -17.80
CA CYS A 164 6.03 -6.35 -18.22
C CYS A 164 6.24 -7.67 -18.99
N THR A 165 5.38 -8.67 -18.78
CA THR A 165 5.53 -10.01 -19.39
C THR A 165 4.74 -10.11 -20.70
N SER A 166 5.42 -10.42 -21.80
CA SER A 166 4.81 -10.52 -23.14
C SER A 166 3.64 -11.51 -23.21
N GLY A 167 3.73 -12.66 -22.53
CA GLY A 167 2.65 -13.65 -22.47
C GLY A 167 1.41 -13.20 -21.66
N CYS A 168 1.55 -12.14 -20.85
CA CYS A 168 0.46 -11.61 -20.03
C CYS A 168 -0.24 -10.39 -20.65
N ARG A 169 0.43 -9.65 -21.54
CA ARG A 169 -0.11 -8.42 -22.16
C ARG A 169 -1.43 -8.61 -22.91
N ASN A 170 -1.67 -9.80 -23.47
CA ASN A 170 -2.89 -10.10 -24.22
C ASN A 170 -4.14 -10.28 -23.35
N ASN A 171 -4.01 -10.26 -22.02
CA ASN A 171 -5.10 -10.51 -21.06
C ASN A 171 -5.44 -9.30 -20.17
N ILE A 172 -4.74 -8.16 -20.38
CA ILE A 172 -5.04 -6.88 -19.74
C ILE A 172 -5.92 -6.10 -20.73
N ASN A 173 -7.22 -6.33 -20.69
CA ASN A 173 -8.16 -5.47 -21.42
C ASN A 173 -8.18 -4.07 -20.77
N PRO A 174 -8.31 -3.00 -21.56
CA PRO A 174 -8.43 -1.63 -21.08
C PRO A 174 -9.67 -1.40 -20.22
#